data_AF-A0A9D6V059-F1
#
_entry.id   AF-A0A9D6V059-F1
#
_cell.length_a   1.000
_cell.length_b   1.000
_cell.length_c   1.000
_cell.angle_alpha   90.00
_cell.angle_beta   90.00
_cell.angle_gamma   90.00
#
_symmetry.space_group_name_H-M   'P 1'
#
loop_
_entity.id
_entity.type
_entity.pdbx_description
1 polymer ?
#
loop_
_entity_poly.entity_id
_entity_poly.type
_entity_poly.pdbx_seq_one_letter_code
_entity_poly.pdbx_strand_id
1 'polypeptide(L)' 'MSKQCFFKQHNIQHIDYKDTDILKRFLNPHARILSRKRTSVSSTNQRKLAEAVKRARFMGLLPYIAR' A
#
# COMPACT_ATOMS: atom_id res chain seq x y z
N MET A 1 6.69 11.24 -17.62
CA MET A 1 6.80 9.78 -17.85
C MET A 1 5.71 9.07 -17.08
N SER A 2 4.78 8.40 -17.76
CA SER A 2 3.70 7.64 -17.11
C SER A 2 4.27 6.37 -16.48
N LYS A 3 4.72 6.46 -15.23
CA LYS A 3 5.08 5.26 -14.46
C LYS A 3 3.85 4.37 -14.34
N GLN A 4 3.97 3.14 -14.82
CA GLN A 4 2.91 2.15 -14.76
C GLN A 4 2.63 1.80 -13.28
N CYS A 5 1.35 1.67 -12.93
CA CYS A 5 0.94 1.29 -11.59
C CYS A 5 1.45 -0.13 -11.27
N PHE A 6 2.20 -0.28 -10.17
CA PHE A 6 2.74 -1.55 -9.67
C PHE A 6 1.73 -2.70 -9.76
N PHE A 7 0.55 -2.54 -9.16
CA PHE A 7 -0.48 -3.58 -9.15
C PHE A 7 -0.98 -3.96 -10.54
N LYS A 8 -1.04 -3.01 -11.49
CA LYS A 8 -1.44 -3.31 -12.86
C LYS A 8 -0.34 -4.06 -13.63
N GLN A 9 0.92 -3.70 -13.40
CA GLN A 9 2.06 -4.36 -14.02
C GLN A 9 2.19 -5.82 -13.57
N HIS A 10 1.90 -6.10 -12.30
CA HIS A 10 1.95 -7.46 -11.73
C HIS A 10 0.62 -8.22 -11.81
N ASN A 11 -0.37 -7.69 -12.55
CA ASN A 11 -1.71 -8.27 -12.70
C ASN A 11 -2.42 -8.59 -11.36
N ILE A 12 -2.14 -7.81 -10.32
CA ILE A 12 -2.73 -7.96 -8.99
C ILE A 12 -4.10 -7.28 -8.97
N GLN A 13 -5.16 -8.07 -8.93
CA GLN A 13 -6.54 -7.58 -8.93
C GLN A 13 -7.07 -7.22 -7.54
N HIS A 14 -6.57 -7.93 -6.52
CA HIS A 14 -6.95 -7.77 -5.11
C HIS A 14 -5.72 -7.46 -4.27
N ILE A 15 -5.85 -6.49 -3.35
CA ILE A 15 -4.78 -6.11 -2.41
C ILE A 15 -5.21 -6.62 -1.05
N ASP A 16 -4.73 -7.79 -0.66
CA ASP A 16 -5.06 -8.40 0.64
C ASP A 16 -4.32 -7.66 1.77
N TYR A 17 -4.98 -7.51 2.91
CA TYR A 17 -4.38 -6.91 4.10
C TYR A 17 -3.38 -7.86 4.79
N LYS A 18 -3.45 -9.16 4.49
CA LYS A 18 -2.53 -10.17 5.02
C LYS A 18 -1.16 -10.16 4.34
N ASP A 19 -1.05 -9.59 3.14
CA ASP A 19 0.19 -9.53 2.35
C ASP A 19 1.11 -8.39 2.82
N THR A 20 1.57 -8.47 4.07
CA THR A 20 2.30 -7.37 4.73
C THR A 20 3.56 -6.95 3.99
N ASP A 21 4.24 -7.86 3.29
CA ASP A 21 5.46 -7.56 2.54
C ASP A 21 5.21 -6.64 1.34
N ILE A 22 4.05 -6.80 0.68
CA ILE A 22 3.63 -5.89 -0.39
C ILE A 22 3.24 -4.54 0.22
N LEU A 23 2.46 -4.55 1.31
CA LEU A 23 1.97 -3.33 1.95
C LEU A 23 3.10 -2.46 2.50
N LYS A 24 4.14 -3.06 3.09
CA LYS A 24 5.32 -2.36 3.64
C LYS A 24 6.04 -1.53 2.57
N ARG A 25 6.07 -1.97 1.30
CA ARG A 25 6.67 -1.21 0.19
C ARG A 25 6.00 0.14 -0.06
N PHE A 26 4.75 0.28 0.38
CA PHE A 26 3.97 1.51 0.25
C PHE A 26 3.91 2.34 1.54
N LEU A 27 4.72 2.00 2.53
CA LEU A 27 4.90 2.80 3.75
C LEU A 27 6.23 3.54 3.70
N ASN A 28 6.30 4.67 4.40
CA ASN A 28 7.57 5.32 4.70
C ASN A 28 8.23 4.67 5.94
N PRO A 29 9.48 5.04 6.29
CA PRO A 29 10.13 4.52 7.48
C PRO A 29 9.36 4.72 8.78
N HIS A 30 8.56 5.80 8.87
CA HIS A 30 7.68 6.09 10.01
C HIS A 30 6.32 5.36 9.95
N ALA A 31 6.22 4.32 9.13
CA ALA A 31 5.02 3.52 8.88
C ALA A 31 3.81 4.27 8.29
N ARG A 32 3.96 5.51 7.81
CA ARG A 32 2.87 6.28 7.15
C ARG A 32 2.72 5.85 5.68
N ILE A 33 1.48 5.81 5.20
CA ILE A 33 1.16 5.47 3.80
C ILE A 33 1.78 6.52 2.86
N LEU A 34 2.55 6.05 1.89
CA LEU A 34 3.13 6.90 0.85
C LEU A 34 2.05 7.48 -0.06
N SER A 35 2.25 8.74 -0.46
CA SER A 35 1.34 9.41 -1.37
C SER A 35 1.36 8.77 -2.76
N ARG A 36 0.22 8.82 -3.45
CA ARG A 36 0.07 8.33 -4.83
C ARG A 36 1.16 8.86 -5.78
N LYS A 37 1.55 10.13 -5.61
CA LYS A 37 2.60 10.78 -6.43
C LYS A 37 3.94 10.06 -6.32
N ARG A 38 4.26 9.55 -5.13
CA ARG A 38 5.49 8.79 -4.88
C ARG A 38 5.40 7.33 -5.33
N THR A 39 4.25 6.68 -5.11
CA THR A 39 4.06 5.25 -5.39
C THR A 39 3.71 4.96 -6.86
N SER A 40 3.29 5.99 -7.62
CA SER A 40 2.80 5.86 -9.01
C SER A 40 1.62 4.88 -9.17
N VAL A 41 0.89 4.62 -8.08
CA VAL A 41 -0.29 3.75 -8.08
C VAL A 41 -1.49 4.47 -8.72
N SER A 42 -2.41 3.73 -9.34
CA SER A 42 -3.67 4.30 -9.84
C SER A 42 -4.53 4.83 -8.68
N SER A 43 -5.41 5.81 -8.92
CA SER A 43 -6.28 6.35 -7.87
C SER A 43 -7.16 5.27 -7.23
N THR A 44 -7.69 4.35 -8.03
CA THR A 44 -8.49 3.21 -7.57
C THR A 44 -7.69 2.25 -6.69
N ASN A 45 -6.48 1.87 -7.13
CA ASN A 45 -5.66 0.95 -6.35
C ASN A 45 -5.10 1.62 -5.08
N GLN A 46 -4.89 2.94 -5.09
CA GLN A 46 -4.47 3.67 -3.89
C GLN A 46 -5.54 3.61 -2.80
N ARG A 47 -6.83 3.69 -3.16
CA ARG A 47 -7.95 3.55 -2.19
C ARG A 47 -7.97 2.15 -1.58
N LYS A 48 -7.90 1.12 -2.44
CA LYS A 48 -7.85 -0.30 -2.01
C LYS A 48 -6.63 -0.57 -1.11
N LEU A 49 -5.47 -0.07 -1.50
CA LEU A 49 -4.23 -0.17 -0.72
C LEU A 49 -4.37 0.49 0.65
N ALA A 50 -4.92 1.72 0.71
CA ALA A 50 -5.10 2.42 1.98
C ALA A 50 -6.05 1.66 2.91
N GLU A 51 -7.10 1.05 2.37
CA GLU A 51 -8.02 0.20 3.12
C GLU A 51 -7.34 -1.07 3.63
N ALA A 52 -6.59 -1.77 2.79
CA ALA A 52 -5.81 -2.94 3.17
C ALA A 52 -4.81 -2.62 4.28
N VAL A 53 -4.07 -1.50 4.18
CA VAL A 53 -3.15 -1.05 5.23
C VAL A 53 -3.89 -0.76 6.54
N LYS A 54 -5.05 -0.11 6.49
CA LYS A 54 -5.86 0.16 7.69
C LYS A 54 -6.33 -1.13 8.37
N ARG A 55 -6.79 -2.11 7.59
CA ARG A 55 -7.17 -3.43 8.11
C ARG A 55 -5.98 -4.16 8.71
N ALA A 56 -4.84 -4.18 8.01
CA ALA A 56 -3.61 -4.79 8.51
C ALA A 56 -3.15 -4.19 9.84
N ARG A 57 -3.28 -2.86 10.01
CA ARG A 57 -2.98 -2.19 11.27
C ARG A 57 -3.94 -2.53 12.39
N PHE A 58 -5.24 -2.62 12.09
CA PHE A 58 -6.23 -3.06 13.07
C PHE A 58 -5.97 -4.49 13.56
N MET A 59 -5.53 -5.37 12.65
CA MET A 59 -5.17 -6.76 12.96
C MET A 59 -3.79 -6.92 13.62
N GLY A 60 -3.05 -5.83 13.89
CA GLY A 60 -1.71 -5.89 14.48
C GLY A 60 -0.59 -6.35 13.54
N LEU A 61 -0.86 -6.47 12.24
CA LEU A 61 0.12 -6.92 11.24
C LEU A 61 1.07 -5.80 10.78
N LEU A 62 0.64 -4.54 10.89
CA LEU A 62 1.44 -3.36 10.57
C LEU A 62 1.33 -2.30 11.67
N PRO A 63 2.40 -1.54 11.96
CA PRO A 63 2.33 -0.47 12.93
C PRO A 63 1.61 0.77 12.37
N TYR A 64 1.01 1.56 13.27
CA TYR A 64 0.50 2.90 12.95
C TYR A 64 1.62 3.93 12.83
N ILE A 65 2.63 3.80 13.70
CA ILE A 65 3.78 4.69 13.82
C ILE A 65 5.01 3.81 14.05
N ALA A 66 6.09 4.08 13.32
CA ALA A 66 7.41 3.53 13.60
C ALA A 66 8.36 4.67 13.96
N ARG A 67 9.23 4.42 14.95
CA ARG A 67 10.21 5.39 15.46
C ARG A 67 11.48 5.35 14.62
#